data_AF-A0A8J5XIF7-F1
#
_entry.id   AF-A0A8J5XIF7-F1
#
_cell.length_a   1.000
_cell.length_b   1.000
_cell.length_c   1.000
_cell.angle_alpha   90.00
_cell.angle_beta   90.00
_cell.angle_gamma   90.00
#
_symmetry.space_group_name_H-M   'P 1'
#
loop_
_entity.id
_entity.type
_entity.pdbx_description
1 polymer ?
#
loop_
_entity_poly.entity_id
_entity_poly.type
_entity_poly.pdbx_seq_one_letter_code
_entity_poly.pdbx_strand_id
1 'polypeptide(L)'
;MLVMLAWLSRASPPLLGSAKAWRWRGGVNKNLSSSAQPEDSINQLKSWLPNLPMPIAATGVAATGLLSYIYMELRTYEKQIKGLDTKIETQIKGLDMKMETQIKGLDQKINHLDMKIDMLSETLSSKFDALNDFKTQLLIRMEKSEDRVDAQLRELVKRA
;
A
#
# COMPACT_ATOMS: atom_id res chain seq x y z
N MET A 1 26.21 10.71 -22.61
CA MET A 1 26.29 12.18 -22.77
C MET A 1 26.40 12.75 -21.36
N LEU A 2 27.58 12.94 -20.75
CA LEU A 2 28.72 13.72 -21.22
C LEU A 2 28.32 15.14 -21.63
N VAL A 3 28.92 16.10 -20.93
CA VAL A 3 28.99 17.55 -21.20
C VAL A 3 27.80 18.39 -20.76
N MET A 4 27.86 18.94 -19.55
CA MET A 4 27.51 20.34 -19.29
C MET A 4 28.01 20.72 -17.90
N LEU A 5 29.17 21.39 -17.86
CA LEU A 5 29.62 22.38 -16.85
C LEU A 5 31.16 22.47 -16.86
N ALA A 6 31.72 22.57 -18.06
CA ALA A 6 32.95 23.31 -18.28
C ALA A 6 32.55 24.59 -19.03
N TRP A 7 33.18 25.71 -18.68
CA TRP A 7 33.08 27.04 -19.31
C TRP A 7 32.06 28.01 -18.72
N LEU A 8 32.49 28.73 -17.68
CA LEU A 8 32.49 30.19 -17.72
C LEU A 8 33.54 30.74 -16.76
N SER A 9 34.77 30.78 -17.27
CA SER A 9 35.84 31.63 -16.76
C SER A 9 36.60 32.19 -17.97
N ARG A 10 36.25 33.40 -18.42
CA ARG A 10 37.18 34.35 -19.08
C ARG A 10 36.57 35.73 -19.34
N ALA A 11 36.90 36.70 -18.49
CA ALA A 11 37.26 38.07 -18.88
C ALA A 11 37.84 38.80 -17.64
N SER A 12 38.94 39.52 -17.84
CA SER A 12 40.01 39.90 -16.90
C SER A 12 39.83 41.28 -16.18
N PRO A 13 40.73 41.67 -15.24
CA PRO A 13 40.52 42.62 -14.12
C PRO A 13 41.18 44.02 -14.39
N PRO A 14 41.21 45.05 -13.49
CA PRO A 14 42.03 45.07 -12.25
C PRO A 14 41.49 45.96 -11.08
N LEU A 15 41.93 45.76 -9.83
CA LEU A 15 42.32 46.85 -8.91
C LEU A 15 43.21 46.30 -7.78
N LEU A 16 44.51 46.56 -7.94
CA LEU A 16 45.58 46.79 -6.94
C LEU A 16 45.48 46.12 -5.55
N GLY A 17 46.44 45.20 -5.28
CA GLY A 17 46.79 44.81 -3.91
C GLY A 17 47.45 43.44 -3.76
N SER A 18 48.57 43.18 -4.43
CA SER A 18 49.59 42.17 -4.07
C SER A 18 49.11 40.83 -3.48
N ALA A 19 48.62 39.91 -4.32
CA ALA A 19 48.40 38.50 -3.95
C ALA A 19 49.53 37.62 -4.52
N LYS A 20 50.41 37.15 -3.65
CA LYS A 20 51.38 36.07 -3.93
C LYS A 20 50.60 34.82 -4.35
N ALA A 21 50.85 34.35 -5.57
CA ALA A 21 50.25 33.13 -6.12
C ALA A 21 50.63 31.90 -5.29
N TRP A 22 49.66 31.30 -4.61
CA TRP A 22 49.80 29.96 -4.02
C TRP A 22 49.32 28.91 -5.02
N ARG A 23 50.29 28.22 -5.62
CA ARG A 23 50.04 27.09 -6.53
C ARG A 23 49.61 25.89 -5.69
N TRP A 24 48.31 25.59 -5.67
CA TRP A 24 47.73 24.42 -5.00
C TRP A 24 48.28 23.13 -5.66
N ARG A 25 49.22 22.45 -5.01
CA ARG A 25 49.66 21.09 -5.39
C ARG A 25 48.82 20.11 -4.58
N GLY A 26 47.61 19.84 -5.07
CA GLY A 26 46.71 18.84 -4.48
C GLY A 26 47.25 17.44 -4.70
N GLY A 27 48.06 16.94 -3.76
CA GLY A 27 48.30 15.51 -3.61
C GLY A 27 47.04 14.87 -3.04
N VAL A 28 46.19 14.29 -3.88
CA VAL A 28 45.13 13.39 -3.43
C VAL A 28 45.81 12.14 -2.87
N ASN A 29 45.86 12.04 -1.54
CA ASN A 29 46.32 10.83 -0.88
C ASN A 29 45.31 9.71 -1.16
N LYS A 30 45.74 8.67 -1.90
CA LYS A 30 44.90 7.56 -2.39
C LYS A 30 44.47 6.58 -1.28
N ASN A 31 44.72 6.88 -0.02
CA ASN A 31 44.48 5.98 1.11
C ASN A 31 43.15 6.21 1.84
N LEU A 32 42.26 7.06 1.31
CA LEU A 32 40.86 7.13 1.78
C LEU A 32 40.13 5.86 1.33
N SER A 33 40.29 4.79 2.11
CA SER A 33 39.60 3.52 1.91
C SER A 33 38.09 3.76 1.86
N SER A 34 37.45 3.25 0.81
CA SER A 34 36.02 3.42 0.50
C SER A 34 35.07 2.68 1.46
N SER A 35 35.56 2.25 2.62
CA SER A 35 34.80 1.48 3.63
C SER A 35 34.84 2.10 5.04
N ALA A 36 35.47 3.26 5.20
CA ALA A 36 35.58 3.91 6.51
C ALA A 36 34.24 4.53 6.92
N GLN A 37 33.77 4.26 8.14
CA GLN A 37 32.58 4.94 8.67
C GLN A 37 32.85 6.46 8.62
N PRO A 38 31.82 7.29 8.36
CA PRO A 38 32.02 8.75 8.29
C PRO A 38 32.72 9.33 9.54
N GLU A 39 32.55 8.68 10.69
CA GLU A 39 33.21 9.03 11.95
C GLU A 39 34.75 8.86 11.89
N ASP A 40 35.24 7.87 11.16
CA ASP A 40 36.67 7.62 10.97
C ASP A 40 37.32 8.75 10.15
N SER A 41 36.61 9.25 9.13
CA SER A 41 37.07 10.37 8.31
C SER A 41 37.13 11.67 9.12
N ILE A 42 36.15 11.91 10.01
CA ILE A 42 36.13 13.07 10.92
C ILE A 42 37.28 12.99 11.92
N ASN A 43 37.56 11.80 12.48
CA ASN A 43 38.64 11.59 13.44
C ASN A 43 40.02 11.73 12.80
N GLN A 44 40.18 11.27 11.56
CA GLN A 44 41.40 11.50 10.77
C GLN A 44 41.63 13.00 10.52
N LEU A 45 40.60 13.76 10.17
CA LEU A 45 40.71 15.22 9.98
C LEU A 45 41.08 15.96 11.27
N LYS A 46 40.51 15.56 12.42
CA LYS A 46 40.87 16.11 13.74
C LYS A 46 42.35 15.91 14.07
N SER A 47 42.94 14.79 13.65
CA SER A 47 44.35 14.48 13.92
C SER A 47 45.35 15.36 13.14
N TRP A 48 44.94 15.92 11.99
CA TRP A 48 45.79 16.73 11.13
C TRP A 48 45.71 18.23 11.45
N LEU A 49 44.67 18.66 12.17
CA LEU A 49 44.41 20.06 12.53
C LEU A 49 45.57 20.77 13.26
N PRO A 50 46.26 20.14 14.25
CA PRO A 50 47.30 20.82 15.03
C PRO A 50 48.54 21.25 14.24
N ASN A 51 48.78 20.63 13.07
CA ASN A 51 50.00 20.82 12.28
C ASN A 51 49.82 21.78 11.09
N LEU A 52 48.67 22.46 10.98
CA LEU A 52 48.39 23.39 9.89
C LEU A 52 48.85 24.82 10.25
N PRO A 53 49.33 25.61 9.26
CA PRO A 53 49.63 27.02 9.45
C PRO A 53 48.39 27.75 10.02
N MET A 54 48.57 28.63 11.01
CA MET A 54 47.50 29.32 11.77
C MET A 54 46.28 29.85 10.96
N PRO A 55 46.43 30.41 9.74
CA PRO A 55 45.26 30.83 8.93
C PRO A 55 44.44 29.65 8.38
N ILE A 56 45.11 28.53 8.09
CA ILE A 56 44.52 27.29 7.55
C ILE A 56 43.92 26.46 8.68
N ALA A 57 44.55 26.46 9.88
CA ALA A 57 44.01 25.80 11.06
C ALA A 57 42.66 26.41 11.49
N ALA A 58 42.54 27.75 11.55
CA ALA A 58 41.31 28.43 11.92
C ALA A 58 40.14 28.15 10.94
N THR A 59 40.43 28.13 9.64
CA THR A 59 39.44 27.79 8.59
C THR A 59 39.10 26.30 8.57
N GLY A 60 40.06 25.42 8.88
CA GLY A 60 39.86 23.98 9.03
C GLY A 60 38.98 23.62 10.24
N VAL A 61 39.19 24.25 11.40
CA VAL A 61 38.33 24.07 12.59
C VAL A 61 36.88 24.42 12.27
N ALA A 62 36.63 25.56 11.62
CA ALA A 62 35.28 25.96 11.22
C ALA A 62 34.64 24.96 10.24
N ALA A 63 35.40 24.47 9.26
CA ALA A 63 34.93 23.45 8.33
C ALA A 63 34.57 22.13 9.03
N THR A 64 35.36 21.69 10.02
CA THR A 64 35.03 20.47 10.79
C THR A 64 33.76 20.61 11.64
N GLY A 65 33.50 21.80 12.20
CA GLY A 65 32.26 22.07 12.92
C GLY A 65 31.03 22.00 12.01
N LEU A 66 31.11 22.59 10.82
CA LEU A 66 30.04 22.53 9.82
C LEU A 66 29.79 21.10 9.33
N LEU A 67 30.85 20.32 9.05
CA LEU A 67 30.73 18.91 8.67
C LEU A 67 30.07 18.08 9.78
N SER A 68 30.46 18.30 11.03
CA SER A 68 29.86 17.61 12.18
C SER A 68 28.37 17.96 12.34
N TYR A 69 28.00 19.22 12.12
CA TYR A 69 26.59 19.64 12.17
C TYR A 69 25.76 18.99 11.06
N ILE A 70 26.24 19.05 9.81
CA ILE A 70 25.58 18.42 8.66
C ILE A 70 25.41 16.91 8.89
N TYR A 71 26.42 16.24 9.46
CA TYR A 71 26.35 14.82 9.77
C TYR A 71 25.24 14.48 10.79
N MET A 72 25.10 15.29 11.84
CA MET A 72 24.06 15.12 12.86
C MET A 72 22.66 15.34 12.28
N GLU A 73 22.50 16.34 11.40
CA GLU A 73 21.22 16.62 10.74
C GLU A 73 20.82 15.48 9.80
N LEU A 74 21.77 14.97 8.99
CA LEU A 74 21.54 13.81 8.12
C LEU A 74 21.13 12.56 8.91
N ARG A 75 21.81 12.27 10.02
CA ARG A 75 21.45 11.16 10.91
C ARG A 75 20.06 11.33 11.50
N THR A 76 19.65 12.56 11.78
CA THR A 76 18.32 12.88 12.30
C THR A 76 17.25 12.63 11.23
N TYR A 77 17.47 13.08 10.00
CA TYR A 77 16.56 12.78 8.88
C TYR A 77 16.47 11.28 8.59
N GLU A 78 17.58 10.55 8.62
CA GLU A 78 17.57 9.09 8.43
C GLU A 78 16.68 8.39 9.48
N LYS A 79 16.75 8.82 10.75
CA LYS A 79 15.88 8.29 11.81
C LYS A 79 14.42 8.64 11.57
N GLN A 80 14.13 9.88 11.15
CA GLN A 80 12.76 10.30 10.86
C GLN A 80 12.16 9.51 9.69
N ILE A 81 12.93 9.30 8.61
CA ILE A 81 12.51 8.49 7.46
C ILE A 81 12.19 7.06 7.89
N LYS A 82 13.11 6.40 8.61
CA LYS A 82 12.85 5.04 9.15
C LYS A 82 11.61 5.00 10.06
N GLY A 83 11.41 6.06 10.86
CA GLY A 83 10.23 6.20 11.70
C GLY A 83 8.93 6.38 10.91
N LEU A 84 8.98 7.03 9.74
CA LEU A 84 7.84 7.14 8.83
C LEU A 84 7.58 5.83 8.09
N ASP A 85 8.62 5.17 7.58
CA ASP A 85 8.51 3.89 6.88
C ASP A 85 7.83 2.84 7.76
N THR A 86 8.27 2.72 9.01
CA THR A 86 7.68 1.79 10.00
C THR A 86 6.23 2.12 10.33
N LYS A 87 5.88 3.41 10.44
CA LYS A 87 4.49 3.85 10.66
C LYS A 87 3.61 3.50 9.46
N ILE A 88 4.07 3.78 8.25
CA ILE A 88 3.34 3.48 7.00
C ILE A 88 3.13 1.97 6.88
N GLU A 89 4.17 1.16 7.09
CA GLU A 89 4.08 -0.29 7.01
C GLU A 89 3.08 -0.85 8.05
N THR A 90 3.08 -0.31 9.26
CA THR A 90 2.13 -0.69 10.31
C THR A 90 0.70 -0.31 9.94
N GLN A 91 0.49 0.88 9.36
CA GLN A 91 -0.83 1.33 8.92
C GLN A 91 -1.36 0.48 7.75
N ILE A 92 -0.52 0.16 6.77
CA ILE A 92 -0.88 -0.72 5.64
C ILE A 92 -1.30 -2.08 6.17
N LYS A 93 -0.49 -2.74 7.00
CA LYS A 93 -0.84 -4.04 7.60
C LYS A 93 -2.16 -3.98 8.39
N GLY A 94 -2.37 -2.88 9.13
CA GLY A 94 -3.61 -2.66 9.87
C GLY A 94 -4.84 -2.50 8.97
N LEU A 95 -4.70 -1.85 7.81
CA LEU A 95 -5.78 -1.74 6.82
C LEU A 95 -6.03 -3.07 6.13
N ASP A 96 -4.99 -3.80 5.72
CA ASP A 96 -5.10 -5.12 5.08
C ASP A 96 -5.85 -6.09 5.99
N MET A 97 -5.50 -6.16 7.28
CA MET A 97 -6.20 -7.01 8.25
C MET A 97 -7.68 -6.63 8.42
N LYS A 98 -7.99 -5.34 8.45
CA LYS A 98 -9.38 -4.86 8.56
C LYS A 98 -10.17 -5.22 7.31
N MET A 99 -9.61 -5.01 6.13
CA MET A 99 -10.25 -5.36 4.86
C MET A 99 -10.49 -6.85 4.76
N GLU A 100 -9.48 -7.68 5.06
CA GLU A 100 -9.60 -9.14 5.07
C GLU A 100 -10.70 -9.62 6.02
N THR A 101 -10.79 -9.03 7.21
CA THR A 101 -11.84 -9.36 8.19
C THR A 101 -13.23 -8.96 7.67
N GLN A 102 -13.35 -7.79 7.04
CA GLN A 102 -14.60 -7.32 6.46
C GLN A 102 -15.05 -8.20 5.29
N ILE A 103 -14.13 -8.56 4.39
CA ILE A 103 -14.41 -9.45 3.24
C ILE A 103 -14.91 -10.80 3.73
N LYS A 104 -14.20 -11.45 4.67
CA LYS A 104 -14.65 -12.72 5.25
C LYS A 104 -16.02 -12.62 5.91
N GLY A 105 -16.29 -11.51 6.60
CA GLY A 105 -17.59 -11.27 7.21
C GLY A 105 -18.72 -11.09 6.18
N LEU A 106 -18.43 -10.51 5.02
CA LEU A 106 -19.38 -10.40 3.92
C LEU A 106 -19.61 -11.75 3.23
N ASP A 107 -18.55 -12.52 2.96
CA ASP A 107 -18.66 -13.86 2.36
C ASP A 107 -19.53 -14.78 3.22
N GLN A 108 -19.36 -14.75 4.54
CA GLN A 108 -20.20 -15.51 5.47
C GLN A 108 -21.68 -15.10 5.38
N LYS A 109 -21.97 -13.80 5.25
CA LYS A 109 -23.35 -13.30 5.10
C LYS A 109 -23.95 -13.71 3.76
N ILE A 110 -23.17 -13.67 2.69
CA ILE A 110 -23.60 -14.11 1.36
C ILE A 110 -23.95 -15.60 1.39
N ASN A 111 -23.03 -16.45 1.88
CA ASN A 111 -23.28 -17.89 2.00
C ASN A 111 -24.52 -18.19 2.85
N HIS A 112 -24.74 -17.46 3.93
CA HIS A 112 -25.94 -17.62 4.76
C HIS A 112 -27.23 -17.21 4.03
N LEU A 113 -27.17 -16.17 3.19
CA LEU A 113 -28.31 -15.76 2.36
C LEU A 113 -28.59 -16.77 1.25
N ASP A 114 -27.56 -17.31 0.61
CA ASP A 114 -27.70 -18.36 -0.42
C ASP A 114 -28.41 -19.59 0.16
N MET A 115 -27.98 -20.08 1.33
CA MET A 115 -28.65 -21.17 2.02
C MET A 115 -30.14 -20.87 2.31
N LYS A 116 -30.47 -19.63 2.70
CA LYS A 116 -31.86 -19.22 2.94
C LYS A 116 -32.67 -19.20 1.66
N ILE A 117 -32.09 -18.75 0.56
CA ILE A 117 -32.73 -18.73 -0.76
C ILE A 117 -33.01 -20.17 -1.22
N ASP A 118 -32.04 -21.08 -1.07
CA ASP A 118 -32.20 -22.49 -1.43
C ASP A 118 -33.34 -23.15 -0.63
N MET A 119 -33.35 -22.98 0.69
CA MET A 119 -34.42 -23.51 1.55
C MET A 119 -35.81 -22.93 1.19
N LEU A 120 -35.88 -21.63 0.90
CA LEU A 120 -37.13 -20.99 0.49
C LEU A 120 -37.59 -21.51 -0.87
N SER A 121 -36.67 -21.71 -1.82
CA SER A 121 -36.97 -22.27 -3.13
C SER A 121 -37.52 -23.69 -3.02
N GLU A 122 -36.88 -24.56 -2.22
CA GLU A 122 -37.33 -25.93 -1.97
C GLU A 122 -38.71 -25.95 -1.30
N THR A 123 -38.92 -25.08 -0.31
CA THR A 123 -40.22 -24.94 0.38
C THR A 123 -41.32 -24.48 -0.58
N LEU A 124 -41.02 -23.52 -1.47
CA LEU A 124 -41.99 -23.05 -2.46
C LEU A 124 -42.30 -24.11 -3.51
N SER A 125 -41.29 -24.85 -3.98
CA SER A 125 -41.47 -25.95 -4.92
C SER A 125 -42.40 -27.02 -4.34
N SER A 126 -42.12 -27.49 -3.12
CA SER A 126 -42.96 -28.51 -2.47
C SER A 126 -44.40 -28.05 -2.25
N LYS A 127 -44.61 -26.76 -1.90
CA LYS A 127 -45.97 -26.19 -1.81
C LYS A 127 -46.67 -26.12 -3.16
N PHE A 128 -45.94 -25.80 -4.22
CA PHE A 128 -46.48 -25.76 -5.57
C PHE A 128 -46.88 -27.15 -6.05
N ASP A 129 -46.06 -28.16 -5.78
CA ASP A 129 -46.36 -29.56 -6.08
C ASP A 129 -47.61 -30.03 -5.32
N ALA A 130 -47.68 -29.74 -4.02
CA ALA A 130 -48.86 -30.07 -3.21
C ALA A 130 -50.15 -29.38 -3.71
N LEU A 131 -50.04 -28.13 -4.18
CA LEU A 131 -51.17 -27.41 -4.77
C LEU A 131 -51.61 -28.03 -6.11
N ASN A 132 -50.66 -28.45 -6.95
CA ASN A 132 -50.96 -29.15 -8.20
C ASN A 132 -51.62 -30.51 -7.97
N ASP A 133 -51.15 -31.26 -6.97
CA ASP A 133 -51.77 -32.52 -6.56
C ASP A 133 -53.20 -32.27 -6.07
N PHE A 134 -53.41 -31.27 -5.21
CA PHE A 134 -54.73 -30.90 -4.72
C PHE A 134 -55.67 -30.49 -5.86
N LYS A 135 -55.19 -29.69 -6.81
CA LYS A 135 -55.92 -29.30 -8.02
C LYS A 135 -56.32 -30.53 -8.84
N THR A 136 -55.40 -31.46 -9.04
CA THR A 136 -55.65 -32.71 -9.79
C THR A 136 -56.71 -33.56 -9.10
N GLN A 137 -56.64 -33.69 -7.78
CA GLN A 137 -57.66 -34.41 -7.00
C GLN A 137 -59.04 -33.75 -7.09
N LEU A 138 -59.12 -32.42 -7.08
CA LEU A 138 -60.39 -31.71 -7.26
C LEU A 138 -61.00 -31.96 -8.64
N LEU A 139 -60.19 -31.90 -9.71
CA LEU A 139 -60.66 -32.19 -11.07
C LEU A 139 -61.26 -33.60 -11.16
N ILE A 140 -60.57 -34.61 -10.62
CA ILE A 140 -61.07 -35.99 -10.59
C ILE A 140 -62.39 -36.10 -9.81
N ARG A 141 -62.51 -35.40 -8.67
CA ARG A 141 -63.76 -35.41 -7.89
C ARG A 141 -64.91 -34.72 -8.62
N MET A 142 -64.63 -33.65 -9.35
CA MET A 142 -65.63 -32.94 -10.17
C MET A 142 -66.12 -33.83 -11.31
N GLU A 143 -65.23 -34.42 -12.09
CA GLU A 143 -65.58 -35.36 -13.18
C GLU A 143 -66.45 -36.51 -12.65
N LYS A 144 -66.06 -37.13 -11.54
CA LYS A 144 -66.87 -38.17 -10.89
C LYS A 144 -68.24 -37.68 -10.42
N SER A 145 -68.36 -36.41 -10.02
CA SER A 145 -69.64 -35.84 -9.62
C SER A 145 -70.52 -35.52 -10.82
N GLU A 146 -69.94 -35.07 -11.94
CA GLU A 146 -70.63 -34.88 -13.22
C GLU A 146 -71.20 -36.21 -13.73
N ASP A 147 -70.39 -37.27 -13.73
CA ASP A 147 -70.83 -38.62 -14.10
C ASP A 147 -72.03 -39.11 -13.26
N ARG A 148 -72.01 -38.81 -11.95
CA ARG A 148 -73.10 -39.17 -11.03
C ARG A 148 -74.37 -38.39 -11.34
N VAL A 149 -74.27 -37.09 -11.61
CA VAL A 149 -75.41 -36.26 -11.99
C VAL A 149 -76.00 -36.76 -13.30
N ASP A 150 -75.17 -37.05 -14.30
CA ASP A 150 -75.62 -37.59 -15.59
C ASP A 150 -76.32 -38.95 -15.45
N ALA A 151 -75.80 -39.83 -14.58
CA ALA A 151 -76.45 -41.09 -14.27
C ALA A 151 -77.83 -40.89 -13.60
N GLN A 152 -77.94 -39.97 -12.65
CA GLN A 152 -79.21 -39.62 -12.00
C GLN A 152 -80.22 -39.04 -13.00
N LEU A 153 -79.79 -38.15 -13.89
CA LEU A 153 -80.64 -37.58 -14.94
C LEU A 153 -81.17 -38.66 -15.89
N ARG A 154 -80.31 -39.59 -16.32
CA ARG A 154 -80.73 -40.74 -17.15
C ARG A 154 -81.79 -41.59 -16.47
N GLU A 155 -81.65 -41.84 -15.17
CA GLU A 155 -82.64 -42.60 -14.40
C GLU A 155 -83.97 -41.86 -14.22
N LEU A 156 -83.95 -40.53 -14.04
CA LEU A 156 -85.18 -39.74 -13.98
C LEU A 156 -85.92 -39.73 -15.32
N VAL A 157 -85.20 -39.59 -16.44
CA VAL A 157 -85.80 -39.62 -17.79
C VAL A 157 -86.43 -40.97 -18.10
N LYS A 158 -85.83 -42.09 -17.67
CA LYS A 158 -86.44 -43.43 -17.85
C LYS A 158 -87.74 -43.64 -17.07
N ARG A 159 -87.94 -42.88 -15.99
CA ARG A 159 -89.10 -43.01 -15.10
C ARG A 159 -90.25 -42.07 -15.47
N ALA A 160 -89.99 -41.07 -16.30
CA ALA A 160 -90.98 -40.12 -16.81
C ALA A 160 -91.71 -40.68 -18.03
#